data_AF-A0A7C3LAD6-F1
#
_entry.id   AF-A0A7C3LAD6-F1
#
_cell.length_a   1.000
_cell.length_b   1.000
_cell.length_c   1.000
_cell.angle_alpha   90.00
_cell.angle_beta   90.00
_cell.angle_gamma   90.00
#
_symmetry.space_group_name_H-M   'P 1'
#
loop_
_entity.id
_entity.type
_entity.pdbx_description
1 polymer ?
#
loop_
_entity_poly.entity_id
_entity_poly.type
_entity_poly.pdbx_seq_one_letter_code
_entity_poly.pdbx_strand_id
1 'polypeptide(L)'
;MAQKKNKRRYKRDLLKQLEATFDLERLDYQKKTRPVQGKAILFGVLAAFLIYSLGFAAGYTGWQNDVVDYAMFAKMVWLMMIPASVIGVVTWLLVKNRLEYPVRCEMRDYIRALEGEQGLLWRYLPLLNELGPENLICKEMMVRSGEGKIEDLDPEDYGKAVNELISLLRQSGSKAVSSGTMEELEKNLRSGTAPP
;
A
#
# COMPACT_ATOMS: atom_id res chain seq x y z
N MET A 1 -16.99 -38.98 12.29
CA MET A 1 -17.62 -37.64 12.16
C MET A 1 -17.18 -36.61 13.21
N ALA A 2 -16.50 -36.99 14.31
CA ALA A 2 -16.10 -36.06 15.37
C ALA A 2 -14.97 -35.06 14.99
N GLN A 3 -13.98 -35.47 14.18
CA GLN A 3 -12.86 -34.59 13.79
C GLN A 3 -13.28 -33.38 12.92
N LYS A 4 -14.31 -33.49 12.09
CA LYS A 4 -14.80 -32.39 11.24
C LYS A 4 -15.35 -31.21 12.05
N LYS A 5 -15.95 -31.46 13.22
CA LYS A 5 -16.50 -30.41 14.11
C LYS A 5 -15.40 -29.56 14.74
N ASN A 6 -14.23 -30.15 15.00
CA ASN A 6 -13.10 -29.46 15.63
C ASN A 6 -12.39 -28.49 14.65
N LYS A 7 -12.20 -28.91 13.39
CA LYS A 7 -11.50 -28.10 12.36
C LYS A 7 -12.20 -26.76 12.04
N ARG A 8 -13.53 -26.75 11.99
CA ARG A 8 -14.30 -25.50 11.75
C ARG A 8 -14.18 -24.50 12.90
N ARG A 9 -14.16 -25.00 14.15
CA ARG A 9 -13.99 -24.16 15.34
C ARG A 9 -12.59 -23.54 15.37
N TYR A 10 -11.56 -24.36 15.12
CA TYR A 10 -10.17 -23.90 15.02
C TYR A 10 -9.97 -22.83 13.96
N LYS A 11 -10.54 -22.99 12.76
CA LYS A 11 -10.49 -21.96 11.71
C LYS A 11 -11.08 -20.64 12.19
N ARG A 12 -12.23 -20.68 12.88
CA ARG A 12 -12.87 -19.48 13.42
C ARG A 12 -11.99 -18.83 14.49
N ASP A 13 -11.35 -19.63 15.33
CA ASP A 13 -10.48 -19.14 16.38
C ASP A 13 -9.17 -18.55 15.81
N LEU A 14 -8.61 -19.15 14.74
CA LEU A 14 -7.48 -18.60 13.97
C LEU A 14 -7.83 -17.28 13.29
N LEU A 15 -9.00 -17.20 12.65
CA LEU A 15 -9.46 -15.96 12.02
C LEU A 15 -9.65 -14.86 13.07
N LYS A 16 -10.25 -15.18 14.22
CA LYS A 16 -10.34 -14.25 15.36
C LYS A 16 -8.98 -13.84 15.88
N GLN A 17 -8.03 -14.76 15.97
CA GLN A 17 -6.67 -14.47 16.40
C GLN A 17 -5.98 -13.52 15.42
N LEU A 18 -6.08 -13.77 14.11
CA LEU A 18 -5.54 -12.89 13.07
C LEU A 18 -6.17 -11.49 13.13
N GLU A 19 -7.49 -11.41 13.22
CA GLU A 19 -8.21 -10.12 13.33
C GLU A 19 -7.90 -9.39 14.63
N ALA A 20 -7.59 -10.10 15.72
CA ALA A 20 -7.17 -9.50 16.99
C ALA A 20 -5.70 -9.09 16.99
N THR A 21 -4.86 -9.74 16.18
CA THR A 21 -3.42 -9.50 16.12
C THR A 21 -3.09 -8.37 15.15
N PHE A 22 -3.72 -8.37 13.98
CA PHE A 22 -3.50 -7.40 12.92
C PHE A 22 -4.60 -6.35 12.91
N ASP A 23 -4.24 -5.11 13.22
CA ASP A 23 -5.11 -3.96 13.05
C ASP A 23 -5.18 -3.60 11.56
N LEU A 24 -6.20 -4.15 10.87
CA LEU A 24 -6.39 -3.96 9.44
C LEU A 24 -6.64 -2.50 9.06
N GLU A 25 -7.19 -1.68 9.96
CA GLU A 25 -7.38 -0.26 9.69
C GLU A 25 -6.05 0.48 9.67
N ARG A 26 -5.09 0.08 10.50
CA ARG A 26 -3.72 0.61 10.47
C ARG A 26 -2.94 0.15 9.25
N LEU A 27 -3.21 -1.05 8.75
CA LEU A 27 -2.56 -1.64 7.57
C LEU A 27 -3.22 -1.28 6.23
N ASP A 28 -4.33 -0.53 6.23
CA ASP A 28 -5.00 -0.08 5.01
C ASP A 28 -4.34 1.19 4.44
N TYR A 29 -3.27 0.98 3.66
CA TYR A 29 -2.53 2.06 3.00
C TYR A 29 -3.43 2.91 2.09
N GLN A 30 -4.34 2.29 1.34
CA GLN A 30 -5.19 3.00 0.39
C GLN A 30 -6.17 3.93 1.10
N LYS A 31 -6.82 3.46 2.17
CA LYS A 31 -7.74 4.28 2.98
C LYS A 31 -7.01 5.47 3.60
N LYS A 32 -5.78 5.28 4.09
CA LYS A 32 -4.98 6.37 4.70
C LYS A 32 -4.43 7.37 3.68
N THR A 33 -4.06 6.94 2.48
CA THR A 33 -3.47 7.82 1.46
C THR A 33 -4.50 8.53 0.58
N ARG A 34 -5.72 8.01 0.44
CA ARG A 34 -6.79 8.64 -0.33
C ARG A 34 -7.03 10.14 -0.02
N PRO A 35 -7.16 10.58 1.25
CA PRO A 35 -7.36 12.01 1.54
C PRO A 35 -6.14 12.87 1.16
N VAL A 36 -4.96 12.28 1.22
CA VAL A 36 -3.69 12.93 0.87
C VAL A 36 -3.55 13.12 -0.64
N GLN A 37 -3.93 12.11 -1.42
CA GLN A 37 -3.85 12.15 -2.87
C GLN A 37 -4.71 13.27 -3.47
N GLY A 38 -5.92 13.47 -2.94
CA GLY A 38 -6.78 14.58 -3.36
C GLY A 38 -6.13 15.95 -3.14
N LYS A 39 -5.48 16.16 -1.99
CA LYS A 39 -4.72 17.38 -1.71
C LYS A 39 -3.55 17.56 -2.67
N ALA A 40 -2.77 16.50 -2.91
CA ALA A 40 -1.62 16.57 -3.81
C ALA A 40 -2.02 16.94 -5.24
N ILE A 41 -3.11 16.36 -5.76
CA ILE A 41 -3.64 16.69 -7.09
C ILE A 41 -4.01 18.17 -7.15
N LEU A 42 -4.68 18.69 -6.13
CA LEU A 42 -5.05 20.10 -6.05
C LEU A 42 -3.82 21.03 -6.12
N PHE A 43 -2.74 20.70 -5.40
CA PHE A 43 -1.49 21.47 -5.46
C PHE A 43 -0.85 21.44 -6.85
N GLY A 44 -0.86 20.28 -7.53
CA GLY A 44 -0.36 20.18 -8.89
C GLY A 44 -1.15 21.02 -9.89
N VAL A 45 -2.48 20.98 -9.81
CA VAL A 45 -3.37 21.80 -10.66
C VAL A 45 -3.17 23.29 -10.37
N LEU A 46 -3.06 23.67 -9.10
CA LEU A 46 -2.83 25.06 -8.71
C LEU A 46 -1.49 25.58 -9.24
N ALA A 47 -0.42 24.78 -9.16
CA ALA A 47 0.88 25.15 -9.70
C ALA A 47 0.84 25.32 -11.22
N ALA A 48 0.23 24.39 -11.95
CA ALA A 48 0.05 24.52 -13.40
C ALA A 48 -0.74 25.78 -13.77
N PHE A 49 -1.83 26.05 -13.05
CA PHE A 49 -2.65 27.24 -13.25
C PHE A 49 -1.83 28.52 -13.06
N LEU A 50 -1.08 28.66 -11.97
CA LEU A 50 -0.27 29.85 -11.70
C LEU A 50 0.78 30.10 -12.79
N ILE A 51 1.50 29.08 -13.23
CA ILE A 51 2.51 29.21 -14.29
C ILE A 51 1.86 29.61 -15.62
N TYR A 52 0.75 28.97 -15.97
CA TYR A 52 0.02 29.30 -17.18
C TYR A 52 -0.51 30.74 -17.15
N SER A 53 -1.12 31.16 -16.04
CA SER A 53 -1.64 32.52 -15.86
C SER A 53 -0.55 33.58 -15.96
N LEU A 54 0.65 33.33 -15.44
CA LEU A 54 1.79 34.23 -15.58
C LEU A 54 2.24 34.35 -17.04
N GLY A 55 2.38 33.22 -17.75
CA GLY A 55 2.72 33.21 -19.18
C GLY A 55 1.66 33.91 -20.04
N PHE A 56 0.39 33.67 -19.73
CA PHE A 56 -0.73 34.32 -20.40
C PHE A 56 -0.73 35.83 -20.15
N ALA A 57 -0.54 36.28 -18.91
CA ALA A 57 -0.49 37.71 -18.57
C ALA A 57 0.67 38.43 -19.28
N ALA A 58 1.86 37.79 -19.36
CA ALA A 58 2.99 38.32 -20.12
C ALA A 58 2.68 38.41 -21.63
N GLY A 59 2.08 37.38 -22.21
CA GLY A 59 1.65 37.41 -23.61
C GLY A 59 0.58 38.47 -23.88
N TYR A 60 -0.40 38.58 -22.99
CA TYR A 60 -1.52 39.52 -23.11
C TYR A 60 -1.04 40.97 -23.03
N THR A 61 -0.14 41.28 -22.09
CA THR A 61 0.47 42.61 -21.99
C THR A 61 1.35 42.93 -23.20
N GLY A 62 2.09 41.96 -23.74
CA GLY A 62 2.84 42.14 -24.99
C GLY A 62 1.93 42.46 -26.19
N TRP A 63 0.78 41.78 -26.29
CA TRP A 63 -0.21 42.04 -27.33
C TRP A 63 -0.88 43.41 -27.18
N GLN A 64 -1.29 43.80 -25.96
CA GLN A 64 -1.94 45.10 -25.71
C GLN A 64 -1.02 46.31 -25.99
N ASN A 65 0.29 46.12 -25.96
CA ASN A 65 1.27 47.17 -26.25
C ASN A 65 1.82 47.11 -27.69
N ASP A 66 1.18 46.34 -28.59
CA ASP A 66 1.60 46.14 -29.99
C ASP A 66 3.05 45.61 -30.15
N VAL A 67 3.62 45.01 -29.10
CA VAL A 67 4.96 44.38 -29.15
C VAL A 67 4.88 43.01 -29.81
N VAL A 68 3.73 42.33 -29.69
CA VAL A 68 3.49 40.99 -30.20
C VAL A 68 2.19 40.97 -31.00
N ASP A 69 2.20 40.42 -32.21
CA ASP A 69 0.97 40.28 -33.01
C ASP A 69 0.04 39.20 -32.44
N TYR A 70 -1.23 39.22 -32.85
CA TYR A 70 -2.22 38.27 -32.36
C TYR A 70 -1.85 36.81 -32.68
N ALA A 71 -1.24 36.57 -33.85
CA ALA A 71 -0.85 35.23 -34.27
C ALA A 71 0.26 34.64 -33.38
N MET A 72 1.25 35.46 -32.99
CA MET A 72 2.33 35.08 -32.08
C MET A 72 1.82 34.94 -30.64
N PHE A 73 0.93 35.83 -30.18
CA PHE A 73 0.27 35.68 -28.88
C PHE A 73 -0.47 34.33 -28.78
N ALA A 74 -1.30 33.99 -29.77
CA ALA A 74 -2.05 32.73 -29.78
C ALA A 74 -1.12 31.50 -29.73
N LYS A 75 -0.02 31.53 -30.50
CA LYS A 75 1.01 30.47 -30.47
C LYS A 75 1.70 30.36 -29.11
N MET A 76 2.05 31.49 -28.50
CA MET A 76 2.69 31.51 -27.17
C MET A 76 1.76 30.93 -26.10
N VAL A 77 0.48 31.31 -26.09
CA VAL A 77 -0.50 30.80 -25.14
C VAL A 77 -0.62 29.29 -25.25
N TRP A 78 -0.72 28.76 -26.47
CA TRP A 78 -0.80 27.32 -26.70
C TRP A 78 0.49 26.60 -26.28
N LEU A 79 1.64 27.15 -26.64
CA LEU A 79 2.95 26.57 -26.31
C LEU A 79 3.22 26.55 -24.81
N MET A 80 2.70 27.54 -24.06
CA MET A 80 2.82 27.62 -22.60
C MET A 80 1.98 26.58 -21.84
N MET A 81 1.00 25.93 -22.49
CA MET A 81 0.24 24.84 -21.86
C MET A 81 1.14 23.64 -21.51
N ILE A 82 2.13 23.33 -22.36
CA ILE A 82 3.02 22.19 -22.18
C ILE A 82 3.89 22.35 -20.91
N PRO A 83 4.73 23.40 -20.77
CA PRO A 83 5.57 23.56 -19.57
C PRO A 83 4.72 23.72 -18.29
N ALA A 84 3.57 24.39 -18.36
CA ALA A 84 2.66 24.51 -17.22
C ALA A 84 2.15 23.13 -16.75
N SER A 85 1.76 22.25 -17.69
CA SER A 85 1.32 20.89 -17.36
C SER A 85 2.44 20.04 -16.74
N VAL A 86 3.66 20.14 -17.27
CA VAL A 86 4.84 19.43 -16.74
C VAL A 86 5.13 19.88 -15.31
N ILE A 87 5.14 21.19 -15.04
CA ILE A 87 5.35 21.73 -13.70
C ILE A 87 4.25 21.27 -12.73
N GLY A 88 2.99 21.23 -13.19
CA GLY A 88 1.87 20.70 -12.42
C GLY A 88 2.08 19.23 -12.01
N VAL A 89 2.47 18.38 -12.96
CA VAL A 89 2.74 16.95 -12.71
C VAL A 89 3.91 16.77 -11.74
N VAL A 90 5.01 17.50 -11.93
CA VAL A 90 6.17 17.43 -11.03
C VAL A 90 5.78 17.87 -9.61
N THR A 91 5.04 18.97 -9.50
CA THR A 91 4.56 19.47 -8.20
C THR A 91 3.65 18.46 -7.52
N TRP A 92 2.71 17.87 -8.26
CA TRP A 92 1.85 16.81 -7.77
C TRP A 92 2.65 15.63 -7.22
N LEU A 93 3.64 15.12 -7.96
CA LEU A 93 4.48 14.00 -7.53
C LEU A 93 5.27 14.32 -6.26
N LEU A 94 5.86 15.51 -6.17
CA LEU A 94 6.61 15.96 -5.00
C LEU A 94 5.71 16.06 -3.76
N VAL A 95 4.56 16.71 -3.91
CA VAL A 95 3.60 16.88 -2.80
C VAL A 95 3.01 15.53 -2.39
N LYS A 96 2.66 14.67 -3.35
CA LYS A 96 2.17 13.31 -3.08
C LYS A 96 3.19 12.53 -2.24
N ASN A 97 4.44 12.46 -2.68
CA ASN A 97 5.50 11.75 -1.97
C ASN A 97 5.69 12.30 -0.54
N ARG A 98 5.71 13.64 -0.40
CA ARG A 98 5.90 14.26 0.91
C ARG A 98 4.75 14.02 1.87
N LEU A 99 3.52 14.00 1.38
CA LEU A 99 2.35 13.76 2.22
C LEU A 99 2.10 12.27 2.49
N GLU A 100 2.50 11.36 1.58
CA GLU A 100 2.42 9.91 1.79
C GLU A 100 3.53 9.39 2.73
N TYR A 101 4.68 10.07 2.79
CA TYR A 101 5.80 9.70 3.65
C TYR A 101 5.44 9.45 5.13
N PRO A 102 4.75 10.36 5.85
CA PRO A 102 4.39 10.11 7.25
C PRO A 102 3.46 8.90 7.41
N VAL A 103 2.58 8.63 6.45
CA VAL A 103 1.71 7.44 6.45
C VAL A 103 2.55 6.17 6.33
N ARG A 104 3.54 6.15 5.42
CA ARG A 104 4.47 5.03 5.28
C ARG A 104 5.30 4.81 6.53
N CYS A 105 5.79 5.88 7.16
CA CYS A 105 6.54 5.79 8.42
C CYS A 105 5.68 5.21 9.54
N GLU A 106 4.48 5.73 9.76
CA GLU A 106 3.56 5.24 10.81
C GLU A 106 3.24 3.74 10.62
N MET A 107 2.96 3.32 9.38
CA MET A 107 2.71 1.91 9.08
C MET A 107 3.95 1.05 9.28
N ARG A 108 5.13 1.53 8.87
CA ARG A 108 6.40 0.82 9.08
C ARG A 108 6.71 0.65 10.56
N ASP A 109 6.46 1.67 11.38
CA ASP A 109 6.67 1.59 12.82
C ASP A 109 5.70 0.59 13.47
N TYR A 110 4.45 0.54 13.00
CA TYR A 110 3.49 -0.48 13.42
C TYR A 110 3.94 -1.89 13.01
N ILE A 111 4.39 -2.08 11.76
CA ILE A 111 4.90 -3.37 11.28
C ILE A 111 6.12 -3.81 12.09
N ARG A 112 7.08 -2.91 12.35
CA ARG A 112 8.25 -3.19 13.20
C ARG A 112 7.85 -3.60 14.62
N ALA A 113 6.88 -2.90 15.22
CA ALA A 113 6.39 -3.25 16.55
C ALA A 113 5.69 -4.61 16.59
N LEU A 114 5.02 -5.01 15.50
CA LEU A 114 4.26 -6.25 15.41
C LEU A 114 5.14 -7.45 15.03
N GLU A 115 6.07 -7.28 14.09
CA GLU A 115 7.00 -8.33 13.66
C GLU A 115 8.11 -8.59 14.69
N GLY A 116 8.53 -7.57 15.45
CA GLY A 116 9.62 -7.69 16.42
C GLY A 116 10.93 -8.13 15.76
N GLU A 117 11.79 -8.86 16.48
CA GLU A 117 13.06 -9.37 15.92
C GLU A 117 12.88 -10.68 15.14
N GLN A 118 11.81 -11.43 15.40
CA GLN A 118 11.67 -12.82 14.95
C GLN A 118 10.62 -13.02 13.86
N GLY A 119 9.90 -11.94 13.51
CA GLY A 119 8.81 -11.97 12.54
C GLY A 119 7.56 -12.70 13.04
N LEU A 120 6.40 -12.16 12.69
CA LEU A 120 5.10 -12.73 13.05
C LEU A 120 4.39 -13.29 11.82
N LEU A 121 4.45 -12.59 10.69
CA LEU A 121 3.72 -12.94 9.48
C LEU A 121 4.16 -14.29 8.89
N TRP A 122 5.46 -14.61 8.93
CA TRP A 122 5.99 -15.89 8.42
C TRP A 122 5.38 -17.12 9.09
N ARG A 123 4.92 -16.99 10.34
CA ARG A 123 4.34 -18.11 11.10
C ARG A 123 3.11 -18.68 10.41
N TYR A 124 2.43 -17.85 9.61
CA TYR A 124 1.26 -18.20 8.82
C TYR A 124 1.58 -18.75 7.41
N LEU A 125 2.85 -18.94 7.06
CA LEU A 125 3.27 -19.48 5.77
C LEU A 125 2.63 -20.84 5.41
N PRO A 126 2.50 -21.82 6.34
CA PRO A 126 1.83 -23.10 6.04
C PRO A 126 0.39 -22.90 5.57
N LEU A 127 -0.31 -21.92 6.15
CA LEU A 127 -1.68 -21.60 5.80
C LEU A 127 -1.80 -21.03 4.39
N LEU A 128 -0.85 -20.17 4.01
CA LEU A 128 -0.78 -19.63 2.65
C LEU A 128 -0.45 -20.72 1.64
N ASN A 129 0.48 -21.63 1.97
CA ASN A 129 0.84 -22.76 1.09
C ASN A 129 -0.36 -23.68 0.80
N GLU A 130 -1.27 -23.85 1.75
CA GLU A 130 -2.46 -24.67 1.54
C GLU A 130 -3.61 -23.91 0.85
N LEU A 131 -3.88 -22.66 1.24
CA LEU A 131 -5.06 -21.92 0.79
C LEU A 131 -4.83 -21.08 -0.48
N GLY A 132 -3.61 -20.65 -0.73
CA GLY A 132 -3.24 -19.78 -1.84
C GLY A 132 -1.84 -20.06 -2.37
N PRO A 133 -1.55 -21.30 -2.85
CA PRO A 133 -0.22 -21.68 -3.30
C PRO A 133 0.33 -20.83 -4.45
N GLU A 134 -0.55 -20.24 -5.27
CA GLU A 134 -0.17 -19.42 -6.42
C GLU A 134 0.19 -17.97 -6.03
N ASN A 135 -0.03 -17.56 -4.77
CA ASN A 135 0.22 -16.18 -4.36
C ASN A 135 1.70 -15.96 -3.98
N LEU A 136 2.53 -15.81 -5.02
CA LEU A 136 3.98 -15.62 -4.89
C LEU A 136 4.35 -14.38 -4.08
N ILE A 137 3.61 -13.28 -4.23
CA ILE A 137 3.88 -12.02 -3.53
C ILE A 137 3.70 -12.19 -2.02
N CYS A 138 2.61 -12.82 -1.58
CA CYS A 138 2.38 -13.08 -0.16
C CYS A 138 3.42 -14.05 0.42
N LYS A 139 3.86 -15.04 -0.37
CA LYS A 139 4.91 -15.97 0.04
C LYS A 139 6.24 -15.27 0.24
N GLU A 140 6.64 -14.44 -0.70
CA GLU A 140 7.88 -13.68 -0.60
C GLU A 140 7.87 -12.77 0.64
N MET A 141 6.75 -12.10 0.92
CA MET A 141 6.59 -11.27 2.12
C MET A 141 6.71 -12.09 3.41
N MET A 142 6.10 -13.27 3.45
CA MET A 142 6.23 -14.19 4.60
C MET A 142 7.65 -14.71 4.77
N VAL A 143 8.37 -15.01 3.70
CA VAL A 143 9.77 -15.44 3.79
C VAL A 143 10.65 -14.29 4.31
N ARG A 144 10.50 -13.08 3.78
CA ARG A 144 11.24 -11.89 4.26
C ARG A 144 10.95 -11.56 5.73
N SER A 145 9.72 -11.77 6.19
CA SER A 145 9.35 -11.69 7.61
C SER A 145 10.14 -12.71 8.45
N GLY A 146 10.29 -13.95 7.97
CA GLY A 146 11.06 -14.99 8.66
C GLY A 146 12.57 -14.72 8.71
N GLU A 147 13.11 -14.07 7.68
CA GLU A 147 14.51 -13.65 7.62
C GLU A 147 14.83 -12.43 8.51
N GLY A 148 13.81 -11.83 9.16
CA GLY A 148 13.99 -10.62 9.97
C GLY A 148 14.31 -9.35 9.16
N LYS A 149 14.19 -9.40 7.82
CA LYS A 149 14.45 -8.27 6.92
C LYS A 149 13.26 -7.31 6.84
N ILE A 150 12.81 -6.82 7.99
CA ILE A 150 11.62 -5.99 8.11
C ILE A 150 11.80 -4.63 7.42
N GLU A 151 13.04 -4.14 7.33
CA GLU A 151 13.35 -2.85 6.68
C GLU A 151 13.07 -2.85 5.17
N ASP A 152 13.17 -4.03 4.55
CA ASP A 152 12.94 -4.24 3.12
C ASP A 152 11.46 -4.53 2.79
N LEU A 153 10.59 -4.57 3.80
CA LEU A 153 9.16 -4.75 3.62
C LEU A 153 8.51 -3.41 3.26
N ASP A 154 7.90 -3.36 2.07
CA ASP A 154 7.03 -2.22 1.74
C ASP A 154 5.74 -2.32 2.57
N PRO A 155 5.36 -1.25 3.30
CA PRO A 155 4.17 -1.29 4.15
C PRO A 155 2.87 -1.56 3.39
N GLU A 156 2.77 -1.14 2.13
CA GLU A 156 1.60 -1.38 1.29
C GLU A 156 1.48 -2.87 0.96
N ASP A 157 2.57 -3.51 0.55
CA ASP A 157 2.57 -4.92 0.19
C ASP A 157 2.39 -5.83 1.40
N TYR A 158 2.94 -5.44 2.56
CA TYR A 158 2.66 -6.13 3.82
C TYR A 158 1.17 -6.10 4.17
N GLY A 159 0.54 -4.92 4.09
CA GLY A 159 -0.89 -4.77 4.35
C GLY A 159 -1.75 -5.58 3.37
N LYS A 160 -1.35 -5.65 2.09
CA LYS A 160 -2.00 -6.52 1.09
C LYS A 160 -1.85 -8.00 1.45
N ALA A 161 -0.67 -8.45 1.85
CA ALA A 161 -0.42 -9.84 2.20
C ALA A 161 -1.26 -10.30 3.41
N VAL A 162 -1.38 -9.46 4.44
CA VAL A 162 -2.23 -9.73 5.61
C VAL A 162 -3.70 -9.79 5.21
N ASN A 163 -4.18 -8.80 4.45
CA ASN A 163 -5.56 -8.78 3.99
C ASN A 163 -5.89 -10.01 3.13
N GLU A 164 -4.97 -10.43 2.28
CA GLU A 164 -5.13 -11.58 1.41
C GLU A 164 -5.12 -12.90 2.19
N LEU A 165 -4.28 -13.04 3.21
CA LEU A 165 -4.34 -14.19 4.11
C LEU A 165 -5.72 -14.31 4.79
N ILE A 166 -6.26 -13.19 5.26
CA ILE A 166 -7.59 -13.13 5.87
C ILE A 166 -8.68 -13.40 4.81
N SER A 167 -8.52 -12.87 3.59
CA SER A 167 -9.45 -13.09 2.48
C SER A 167 -9.52 -14.58 2.12
N LEU A 168 -8.39 -15.25 1.98
CA LEU A 168 -8.27 -16.69 1.71
C LEU A 168 -8.90 -17.52 2.83
N LEU A 169 -8.69 -17.14 4.09
CA LEU A 169 -9.36 -17.76 5.23
C LEU A 169 -10.88 -17.58 5.19
N ARG A 170 -11.38 -16.39 4.85
CA ARG A 170 -12.83 -16.14 4.74
C ARG A 170 -13.44 -16.93 3.56
N GLN A 171 -12.81 -16.85 2.39
CA GLN A 171 -13.29 -17.44 1.13
C GLN A 171 -13.19 -18.97 1.08
N SER A 172 -12.23 -19.57 1.78
CA SER A 172 -12.09 -21.04 1.84
C SER A 172 -13.32 -21.76 2.44
N GLY A 173 -14.32 -21.02 2.96
CA GLY A 173 -15.63 -21.57 3.29
C GLY A 173 -15.56 -22.79 4.20
N SER A 174 -16.00 -23.95 3.71
CA SER A 174 -16.00 -25.24 4.42
C SER A 174 -14.82 -26.16 4.12
N LYS A 175 -13.87 -25.76 3.24
CA LYS A 175 -12.61 -26.50 3.08
C LYS A 175 -11.88 -26.45 4.41
N ALA A 176 -11.70 -27.63 5.00
CA ALA A 176 -11.02 -27.77 6.25
C ALA A 176 -9.52 -27.71 5.97
N VAL A 177 -8.82 -26.78 6.63
CA VAL A 177 -7.35 -26.76 6.67
C VAL A 177 -6.87 -28.15 7.12
N SER A 178 -5.82 -28.65 6.47
CA SER A 178 -5.27 -29.97 6.75
C SER A 178 -4.76 -30.02 8.19
N SER A 179 -4.80 -31.20 8.82
CA SER A 179 -4.27 -31.34 10.19
C SER A 179 -2.77 -31.09 10.24
N GLY A 180 -2.02 -31.48 9.19
CA GLY A 180 -0.58 -31.22 9.11
C GLY A 180 -0.26 -29.73 9.08
N THR A 181 -0.98 -28.94 8.28
CA THR A 181 -0.83 -27.48 8.24
C THR A 181 -1.18 -26.83 9.58
N MET A 182 -2.17 -27.36 10.30
CA MET A 182 -2.51 -26.84 11.63
C MET A 182 -1.43 -27.15 12.67
N GLU A 183 -0.88 -28.36 12.67
CA GLU A 183 0.21 -28.74 13.58
C GLU A 183 1.47 -27.91 13.30
N GLU A 184 1.79 -27.68 12.03
CA GLU A 184 2.91 -26.84 11.62
C GLU A 184 2.70 -25.36 12.02
N LEU A 185 1.49 -24.83 11.82
CA LEU A 185 1.13 -23.48 12.26
C LEU A 185 1.23 -23.33 13.79
N GLU A 186 0.70 -24.30 14.55
CA GLU A 186 0.77 -24.26 16.02
C GLU A 186 2.22 -24.37 16.52
N LYS A 187 3.03 -25.18 15.84
CA LYS A 187 4.48 -25.25 16.09
C LYS A 187 5.13 -23.89 15.81
N ASN A 188 4.87 -23.26 14.67
CA ASN A 188 5.43 -21.95 14.29
C ASN A 188 5.00 -20.83 15.24
N LEU A 189 3.76 -20.87 15.75
CA LEU A 189 3.26 -19.89 16.71
C LEU A 189 3.89 -20.03 18.10
N ARG A 190 4.30 -21.26 18.47
CA ARG A 190 4.96 -21.57 19.75
C ARG A 190 6.47 -21.42 19.70
N SER A 191 7.09 -21.73 18.56
CA SER A 191 8.51 -21.46 18.35
C SER A 191 8.69 -19.96 18.20
N GLY A 192 9.33 -19.31 19.17
CA GLY A 192 9.69 -17.89 19.03
C GLY A 192 10.56 -17.65 17.79
N THR A 193 11.36 -18.63 17.37
CA THR A 193 12.35 -18.48 16.30
C THR A 193 11.88 -19.04 14.96
N ALA A 194 12.17 -18.31 13.87
CA ALA A 194 12.06 -18.82 12.51
C ALA A 194 12.94 -20.06 12.30
N PRO A 195 12.51 -21.05 11.49
CA PRO A 195 13.37 -22.16 11.10
C PRO A 195 14.59 -21.62 10.34
N PRO A 196 15.78 -22.22 10.54
CA PRO A 196 17.03 -21.80 9.90
C PRO A 196 17.00 -21.96 8.37
#